data_AF-A0A352DQF0-F1
#
_entry.id   AF-A0A352DQF0-F1
#
_cell.length_a   1.000
_cell.length_b   1.000
_cell.length_c   1.000
_cell.angle_alpha   90.00
_cell.angle_beta   90.00
_cell.angle_gamma   90.00
#
_symmetry.space_group_name_H-M   'P 1'
#
loop_
_entity.id
_entity.type
_entity.pdbx_description
1 polymer ?
#
loop_
_entity_poly.entity_id
_entity_poly.type
_entity_poly.pdbx_seq_one_letter_code
_entity_poly.pdbx_strand_id
1 'polypeptide(L)'
;MLCIHYIILFVEFQQKVLIFLRFTYIIVKKTKTGGRFMKVIPPCPENILQVGRTITDGDTLFPVQSGSGCRFMFSGRRLCIVIGCGKDIENSAPFCNKPRFAVTVNGVFIVKKVAETAEEEYTIIDSDTPVDAEVCIIKLSEAAFSVGTVRILADTDAVIRPAQKLPYRIEFIGDSITCAYGVDDSNTQSEFATEAENAMKSYACKAAGLLGAEYSLFSYSGHGIISGWTDNGERNTREIIVPYYRTAGFSYAAAAGRRTEDIPWENTMLPCDVVTVNLGTNDASYCKAHPQRREEFRKAYTDFLRTLRSFAPDAYIIASLGIMNHDLMPEIEAAAEELRNEGDSRISAFSFTEQDGMLGYGSNWHPSAETHLRAAGELAAFIREKGILQRKG
;
A
#
# COMPACT_ATOMS: atom_id res chain seq x y z
N MET A 1 -39.42 15.06 -0.80
CA MET A 1 -38.10 14.47 -1.06
C MET A 1 -37.37 13.98 0.19
N LEU A 2 -37.49 14.61 1.37
CA LEU A 2 -36.80 14.16 2.60
C LEU A 2 -37.19 12.76 3.12
N CYS A 3 -38.44 12.32 2.93
CA CYS A 3 -38.89 11.00 3.43
C CYS A 3 -38.23 9.81 2.70
N ILE A 4 -37.91 9.94 1.42
CA ILE A 4 -37.33 8.84 0.63
C ILE A 4 -35.86 8.63 1.01
N HIS A 5 -35.14 9.71 1.34
CA HIS A 5 -33.74 9.65 1.76
C HIS A 5 -33.56 8.94 3.10
N TYR A 6 -34.47 9.18 4.06
CA TYR A 6 -34.48 8.49 5.35
C TYR A 6 -34.82 6.99 5.22
N ILE A 7 -35.70 6.62 4.28
CA ILE A 7 -36.03 5.22 4.03
C ILE A 7 -34.83 4.48 3.41
N ILE A 8 -34.10 5.10 2.48
CA ILE A 8 -32.89 4.51 1.89
C ILE A 8 -31.80 4.32 2.95
N LEU A 9 -31.55 5.34 3.79
CA LEU A 9 -30.59 5.26 4.90
C LEU A 9 -31.00 4.20 5.93
N PHE A 10 -32.29 4.06 6.21
CA PHE A 10 -32.81 3.04 7.13
C PHE A 10 -32.69 1.63 6.56
N VAL A 11 -32.91 1.44 5.25
CA VAL A 11 -32.74 0.15 4.57
C VAL A 11 -31.25 -0.23 4.48
N GLU A 12 -30.36 0.72 4.19
CA GLU A 12 -28.90 0.47 4.23
C GLU A 12 -28.41 0.16 5.65
N PHE A 13 -28.95 0.85 6.66
CA PHE A 13 -28.64 0.58 8.06
C PHE A 13 -29.15 -0.81 8.47
N GLN A 14 -30.38 -1.18 8.09
CA GLN A 14 -30.93 -2.52 8.33
C GLN A 14 -30.14 -3.60 7.58
N GLN A 15 -29.68 -3.37 6.33
CA GLN A 15 -28.78 -4.29 5.64
C GLN A 15 -27.44 -4.44 6.35
N LYS A 16 -26.83 -3.34 6.81
CA LYS A 16 -25.57 -3.39 7.58
C LYS A 16 -25.76 -4.11 8.92
N VAL A 17 -26.88 -3.90 9.61
CA VAL A 17 -27.22 -4.58 10.87
C VAL A 17 -27.58 -6.05 10.65
N LEU A 18 -28.24 -6.41 9.55
CA LEU A 18 -28.56 -7.80 9.20
C LEU A 18 -27.32 -8.58 8.73
N ILE A 19 -26.39 -7.91 8.05
CA ILE A 19 -25.04 -8.40 7.79
C ILE A 19 -24.34 -8.64 9.13
N PHE A 20 -24.34 -7.65 10.03
CA PHE A 20 -23.74 -7.75 11.36
C PHE A 20 -24.34 -8.89 12.23
N LEU A 21 -25.65 -9.11 12.16
CA LEU A 21 -26.36 -10.16 12.91
C LEU A 21 -26.18 -11.56 12.33
N ARG A 22 -25.88 -11.70 11.02
CA ARG A 22 -25.44 -12.97 10.43
C ARG A 22 -23.99 -13.34 10.79
N PHE A 23 -23.21 -12.41 11.35
CA PHE A 23 -21.80 -12.61 11.70
C PHE A 23 -21.54 -13.07 13.15
N THR A 24 -22.57 -13.48 13.90
CA THR A 24 -22.43 -13.89 15.31
C THR A 24 -21.67 -15.22 15.53
N TYR A 25 -20.98 -15.76 14.53
CA TYR A 25 -20.11 -16.93 14.68
C TYR A 25 -18.80 -16.77 13.89
N ILE A 26 -18.01 -15.74 14.17
CA ILE A 26 -16.57 -15.78 13.89
C ILE A 26 -15.86 -15.90 15.23
N ILE A 27 -15.68 -17.14 15.68
CA ILE A 27 -14.92 -17.43 16.90
C ILE A 27 -13.43 -17.44 16.51
N VAL A 28 -12.72 -16.35 16.81
CA VAL A 28 -11.25 -16.35 16.80
C VAL A 28 -10.77 -17.16 18.02
N LYS A 29 -10.48 -18.44 17.81
CA LYS A 29 -9.83 -19.30 18.82
C LYS A 29 -8.38 -19.55 18.41
N LYS A 30 -7.44 -19.27 19.31
CA LYS A 30 -6.09 -19.84 19.27
C LYS A 30 -6.21 -21.28 19.77
N THR A 31 -6.50 -22.25 18.90
CA THR A 31 -6.68 -23.65 19.32
C THR A 31 -6.03 -24.66 18.40
N LYS A 32 -5.39 -25.66 19.02
CA LYS A 32 -4.93 -26.93 18.44
C LYS A 32 -5.99 -27.51 17.49
N THR A 33 -5.52 -27.94 16.32
CA THR A 33 -6.24 -28.62 15.24
C THR A 33 -7.21 -29.69 15.76
N GLY A 34 -8.49 -29.35 15.81
CA GLY A 34 -9.55 -30.34 15.97
C GLY A 34 -9.78 -31.05 14.63
N GLY A 35 -9.26 -32.27 14.49
CA GLY A 35 -9.76 -33.38 13.65
C GLY A 35 -10.00 -33.23 12.13
N ARG A 36 -10.12 -32.03 11.56
CA ARG A 36 -10.30 -31.84 10.10
C ARG A 36 -8.95 -31.70 9.41
N PHE A 37 -8.75 -32.49 8.37
CA PHE A 37 -7.57 -32.37 7.50
C PHE A 37 -7.69 -31.08 6.68
N MET A 38 -6.68 -30.23 6.78
CA MET A 38 -6.55 -28.99 6.01
C MET A 38 -5.54 -29.21 4.89
N LYS A 39 -5.76 -28.58 3.73
CA LYS A 39 -4.77 -28.45 2.66
C LYS A 39 -4.14 -27.07 2.70
N VAL A 40 -2.87 -26.99 2.32
CA VAL A 40 -2.21 -25.71 2.05
C VAL A 40 -2.60 -25.24 0.65
N ILE A 41 -2.86 -23.95 0.51
CA ILE A 41 -3.31 -23.33 -0.74
C ILE A 41 -2.13 -22.57 -1.34
N PRO A 42 -1.58 -23.01 -2.50
CA PRO A 42 -0.48 -22.33 -3.15
C PRO A 42 -0.85 -20.89 -3.53
N PRO A 43 0.03 -19.90 -3.31
CA PRO A 43 -0.22 -18.50 -3.64
C PRO A 43 0.02 -18.22 -5.15
N CYS A 44 -0.68 -18.97 -6.01
CA CYS A 44 -0.59 -18.86 -7.47
C CYS A 44 -1.80 -18.11 -8.08
N PRO A 45 -1.70 -17.62 -9.34
CA PRO A 45 -2.76 -16.85 -9.99
C PRO A 45 -4.13 -17.56 -10.08
N GLU A 46 -4.15 -18.89 -10.04
CA GLU A 46 -5.37 -19.70 -10.04
C GLU A 46 -6.12 -19.65 -8.70
N ASN A 47 -5.43 -19.33 -7.60
CA ASN A 47 -6.00 -19.30 -6.26
C ASN A 47 -6.15 -17.88 -5.71
N ILE A 48 -5.21 -16.99 -6.01
CA ILE A 48 -5.18 -15.65 -5.42
C ILE A 48 -4.99 -14.54 -6.45
N LEU A 49 -5.60 -13.40 -6.17
CA LEU A 49 -5.26 -12.13 -6.80
C LEU A 49 -4.18 -11.45 -5.95
N GLN A 50 -2.96 -11.33 -6.47
CA GLN A 50 -1.89 -10.59 -5.81
C GLN A 50 -2.20 -9.08 -5.78
N VAL A 51 -1.82 -8.42 -4.70
CA VAL A 51 -1.94 -6.97 -4.50
C VAL A 51 -0.54 -6.41 -4.30
N GLY A 52 -0.13 -5.43 -5.12
CA GLY A 52 1.22 -4.86 -5.08
C GLY A 52 2.34 -5.86 -5.36
N ARG A 53 3.59 -5.43 -5.14
CA ARG A 53 4.77 -6.28 -5.38
C ARG A 53 4.90 -7.34 -4.28
N THR A 54 4.84 -8.60 -4.68
CA THR A 54 4.95 -9.77 -3.79
C THR A 54 5.93 -10.79 -4.35
N ILE A 55 6.56 -11.57 -3.48
CA ILE A 55 7.40 -12.71 -3.86
C ILE A 55 6.70 -13.99 -3.40
N THR A 56 6.82 -15.07 -4.17
CA THR A 56 6.30 -16.39 -3.81
C THR A 56 7.43 -17.39 -3.73
N ASP A 57 7.49 -18.17 -2.66
CA ASP A 57 8.40 -19.29 -2.50
C ASP A 57 7.64 -20.49 -1.91
N GLY A 58 7.53 -21.56 -2.70
CA GLY A 58 6.71 -22.72 -2.38
C GLY A 58 5.25 -22.35 -2.09
N ASP A 59 4.83 -22.57 -0.85
CA ASP A 59 3.47 -22.31 -0.37
C ASP A 59 3.32 -20.97 0.37
N THR A 60 4.38 -20.17 0.39
CA THR A 60 4.46 -18.92 1.15
C THR A 60 4.47 -17.71 0.22
N LEU A 61 3.59 -16.77 0.52
CA LEU A 61 3.59 -15.43 -0.07
C LEU A 61 4.37 -14.49 0.84
N PHE A 62 5.23 -13.66 0.24
CA PHE A 62 5.97 -12.59 0.89
C PHE A 62 5.45 -11.25 0.37
N PRO A 63 4.52 -10.59 1.09
CA PRO A 63 4.14 -9.22 0.80
C PRO A 63 5.32 -8.29 1.10
N VAL A 64 5.88 -7.68 0.06
CA VAL A 64 7.08 -6.84 0.21
C VAL A 64 6.66 -5.42 0.59
N GLN A 65 5.91 -4.76 -0.28
CA GLN A 65 5.59 -3.33 -0.16
C GLN A 65 4.48 -3.05 0.87
N SER A 66 4.41 -1.80 1.31
CA SER A 66 3.21 -1.26 1.98
C SER A 66 1.95 -1.58 1.17
N GLY A 67 0.88 -2.02 1.82
CA GLY A 67 -0.38 -2.31 1.15
C GLY A 67 -0.36 -3.56 0.25
N SER A 68 0.74 -4.30 0.16
CA SER A 68 0.83 -5.53 -0.64
C SER A 68 0.23 -6.74 0.07
N GLY A 69 -0.12 -7.77 -0.68
CA GLY A 69 -0.71 -9.01 -0.15
C GLY A 69 -1.53 -9.76 -1.18
N CYS A 70 -2.70 -10.26 -0.80
CA CYS A 70 -3.57 -10.99 -1.71
C CYS A 70 -5.07 -10.91 -1.38
N ARG A 71 -5.89 -11.18 -2.40
CA ARG A 71 -7.35 -11.26 -2.32
C ARG A 71 -7.86 -12.52 -3.00
N PHE A 72 -8.84 -13.19 -2.41
CA PHE A 72 -9.44 -14.38 -3.00
C PHE A 72 -10.88 -14.58 -2.54
N MET A 73 -11.66 -15.31 -3.34
CA MET A 73 -12.95 -15.84 -2.94
C MET A 73 -12.73 -17.22 -2.32
N PHE A 74 -13.34 -17.46 -1.17
CA PHE A 74 -13.37 -18.72 -0.46
C PHE A 74 -14.80 -19.28 -0.48
N SER A 75 -14.93 -20.58 -0.73
CA SER A 75 -16.16 -21.36 -0.53
C SER A 75 -15.83 -22.61 0.28
N GLY A 76 -16.31 -22.71 1.51
CA GLY A 76 -15.98 -23.83 2.40
C GLY A 76 -16.39 -23.60 3.85
N ARG A 77 -15.98 -24.49 4.75
CA ARG A 77 -16.35 -24.42 6.18
C ARG A 77 -15.26 -23.84 7.06
N ARG A 78 -13.98 -24.17 6.79
CA ARG A 78 -12.84 -23.70 7.57
C ARG A 78 -11.76 -23.05 6.71
N LEU A 79 -11.29 -21.89 7.16
CA LEU A 79 -10.16 -21.16 6.59
C LEU A 79 -9.24 -20.70 7.74
N CYS A 80 -7.98 -21.07 7.67
CA CYS A 80 -6.92 -20.56 8.53
C CYS A 80 -5.93 -19.73 7.70
N ILE A 81 -5.46 -18.63 8.27
CA ILE A 81 -4.40 -17.80 7.72
C ILE A 81 -3.24 -17.80 8.70
N VAL A 82 -2.04 -18.07 8.19
CA VAL A 82 -0.80 -17.94 8.94
C VAL A 82 -0.11 -16.68 8.46
N ILE A 83 0.09 -15.71 9.36
CA ILE A 83 0.92 -14.53 9.09
C ILE A 83 2.20 -14.61 9.92
N GLY A 84 3.27 -13.95 9.50
CA GLY A 84 4.53 -14.01 10.24
C GLY A 84 5.49 -12.89 9.91
N CYS A 85 6.45 -12.67 10.81
CA CYS A 85 7.61 -11.82 10.54
C CYS A 85 8.77 -12.58 9.87
N GLY A 86 8.69 -13.91 9.81
CA GLY A 86 9.81 -14.75 9.36
C GLY A 86 10.87 -14.95 10.44
N LYS A 87 11.60 -16.08 10.35
CA LYS A 87 12.55 -16.53 11.38
C LYS A 87 13.70 -15.56 11.61
N ASP A 88 14.18 -14.94 10.53
CA ASP A 88 15.31 -14.02 10.59
C ASP A 88 14.95 -12.75 11.37
N ILE A 89 13.74 -12.23 11.21
CA ILE A 89 13.24 -11.01 11.86
C ILE A 89 12.80 -11.28 13.30
N GLU A 90 12.19 -12.43 13.57
CA GLU A 90 11.60 -12.78 14.88
C GLU A 90 12.54 -12.48 16.06
N ASN A 91 13.81 -12.86 15.92
CA ASN A 91 14.83 -12.78 16.96
C ASN A 91 15.79 -11.58 16.83
N SER A 92 15.80 -10.91 15.67
CA SER A 92 16.80 -9.86 15.38
C SER A 92 16.21 -8.45 15.33
N ALA A 93 14.92 -8.30 15.01
CA ALA A 93 14.30 -7.01 14.85
C ALA A 93 13.51 -6.59 16.11
N PRO A 94 13.60 -5.32 16.53
CA PRO A 94 12.73 -4.79 17.57
C PRO A 94 11.26 -4.83 17.11
N PHE A 95 10.32 -4.84 18.05
CA PHE A 95 8.89 -4.89 17.76
C PHE A 95 8.42 -3.79 16.79
N CYS A 96 8.98 -2.58 16.91
CA CYS A 96 8.70 -1.45 16.04
C CYS A 96 9.12 -1.63 14.57
N ASN A 97 9.84 -2.70 14.23
CA ASN A 97 10.25 -3.05 12.86
C ASN A 97 9.60 -4.36 12.37
N LYS A 98 8.69 -4.97 13.14
CA LYS A 98 8.01 -6.21 12.71
C LYS A 98 6.81 -5.90 11.80
N PRO A 99 6.49 -6.75 10.81
CA PRO A 99 5.42 -6.46 9.86
C PRO A 99 4.06 -6.41 10.53
N ARG A 100 3.26 -5.42 10.15
CA ARG A 100 1.86 -5.29 10.55
C ARG A 100 0.95 -5.79 9.46
N PHE A 101 -0.09 -6.52 9.80
CA PHE A 101 -1.04 -7.10 8.85
C PHE A 101 -2.48 -6.73 9.18
N ALA A 102 -3.31 -6.72 8.14
CA ALA A 102 -4.75 -6.78 8.22
C ALA A 102 -5.28 -8.00 7.44
N VAL A 103 -6.23 -8.72 8.03
CA VAL A 103 -7.05 -9.74 7.37
C VAL A 103 -8.50 -9.32 7.47
N THR A 104 -9.18 -9.22 6.34
CA THR A 104 -10.61 -8.91 6.28
C THR A 104 -11.41 -10.02 5.59
N VAL A 105 -12.65 -10.20 6.06
CA VAL A 105 -13.64 -11.11 5.48
C VAL A 105 -14.85 -10.27 5.09
N ASN A 106 -15.19 -10.24 3.80
CA ASN A 106 -16.25 -9.40 3.25
C ASN A 106 -16.13 -7.93 3.70
N GLY A 107 -14.90 -7.43 3.77
CA GLY A 107 -14.57 -6.05 4.21
C GLY A 107 -14.55 -5.82 5.71
N VAL A 108 -14.85 -6.82 6.54
CA VAL A 108 -14.80 -6.72 8.02
C VAL A 108 -13.43 -7.18 8.53
N PHE A 109 -12.77 -6.39 9.36
CA PHE A 109 -11.49 -6.75 9.97
C PHE A 109 -11.64 -7.91 10.95
N ILE A 110 -10.88 -8.99 10.72
CA ILE A 110 -10.77 -10.16 11.61
C ILE A 110 -9.43 -10.14 12.34
N VAL A 111 -8.35 -9.78 11.64
CA VAL A 111 -7.01 -9.60 12.22
C VAL A 111 -6.52 -8.22 11.83
N LYS A 112 -5.97 -7.48 12.79
CA LYS A 112 -5.22 -6.23 12.54
C LYS A 112 -4.16 -6.06 13.64
N LYS A 113 -2.93 -6.52 13.40
CA LYS A 113 -1.86 -6.49 14.41
C LYS A 113 -0.46 -6.58 13.79
N VAL A 114 0.57 -6.35 14.59
CA VAL A 114 1.95 -6.72 14.30
C VAL A 114 2.13 -8.23 14.43
N ALA A 115 2.80 -8.88 13.47
CA ALA A 115 3.21 -10.26 13.58
C ALA A 115 4.52 -10.35 14.38
N GLU A 116 4.45 -10.93 15.58
CA GLU A 116 5.53 -10.96 16.55
C GLU A 116 6.44 -12.17 16.39
N THR A 117 5.88 -13.30 15.94
CA THR A 117 6.60 -14.56 15.75
C THR A 117 6.80 -14.90 14.28
N ALA A 118 7.65 -15.90 14.01
CA ALA A 118 7.91 -16.36 12.65
C ALA A 118 6.64 -16.82 11.92
N GLU A 119 5.72 -17.43 12.66
CA GLU A 119 4.40 -17.86 12.19
C GLU A 119 3.36 -17.69 13.31
N GLU A 120 2.20 -17.12 12.97
CA GLU A 120 1.02 -16.96 13.81
C GLU A 120 -0.22 -17.43 13.04
N GLU A 121 -0.84 -18.53 13.46
CA GLU A 121 -2.04 -19.08 12.83
C GLU A 121 -3.33 -18.48 13.43
N TYR A 122 -4.22 -18.04 12.53
CA TYR A 122 -5.54 -17.51 12.84
C TYR A 122 -6.61 -18.32 12.12
N THR A 123 -7.58 -18.84 12.86
CA THR A 123 -8.82 -19.36 12.26
C THR A 123 -9.70 -18.16 11.87
N ILE A 124 -9.86 -17.93 10.56
CA ILE A 124 -10.58 -16.78 9.99
C ILE A 124 -12.05 -17.10 9.76
N ILE A 125 -12.34 -18.33 9.32
CA ILE A 125 -13.69 -18.85 9.13
C ILE A 125 -13.75 -20.22 9.81
N ASP A 126 -14.77 -20.45 10.64
CA ASP A 126 -15.08 -21.74 11.25
C ASP A 126 -16.61 -21.88 11.32
N SER A 127 -17.17 -22.62 10.35
CA SER A 127 -18.62 -22.76 10.17
C SER A 127 -19.03 -24.23 10.05
N ASP A 128 -20.23 -24.55 10.53
CA ASP A 128 -20.83 -25.88 10.38
C ASP A 128 -21.27 -26.16 8.94
N THR A 129 -21.69 -25.13 8.21
CA THR A 129 -22.10 -25.20 6.80
C THR A 129 -21.14 -24.41 5.91
N PRO A 130 -20.96 -24.80 4.63
CA PRO A 130 -20.16 -24.01 3.69
C PRO A 130 -20.64 -22.55 3.59
N VAL A 131 -19.69 -21.62 3.55
CA VAL A 131 -19.92 -20.19 3.35
C VAL A 131 -19.08 -19.68 2.19
N ASP A 132 -19.62 -18.68 1.50
CA ASP A 132 -18.88 -17.90 0.52
C ASP A 132 -18.40 -16.59 1.14
N ALA A 133 -17.13 -16.27 0.94
CA ALA A 133 -16.54 -15.03 1.44
C ALA A 133 -15.42 -14.51 0.54
N GLU A 134 -15.34 -13.19 0.38
CA GLU A 134 -14.11 -12.55 -0.10
C GLU A 134 -13.17 -12.35 1.09
N VAL A 135 -11.93 -12.79 0.95
CA VAL A 135 -10.87 -12.64 1.94
C VAL A 135 -9.77 -11.78 1.37
N CYS A 136 -9.31 -10.81 2.15
CA CYS A 136 -8.25 -9.88 1.78
C CYS A 136 -7.21 -9.83 2.90
N ILE A 137 -5.95 -10.09 2.55
CA ILE A 137 -4.81 -10.11 3.46
C ILE A 137 -3.82 -9.06 2.97
N ILE A 138 -3.50 -8.07 3.79
CA ILE A 138 -2.68 -6.91 3.40
C ILE A 138 -1.63 -6.64 4.47
N LYS A 139 -0.38 -6.42 4.06
CA LYS A 139 0.68 -5.86 4.91
C LYS A 139 0.48 -4.35 5.02
N LEU A 140 0.35 -3.86 6.24
CA LEU A 140 0.07 -2.46 6.57
C LEU A 140 1.32 -1.60 6.69
N SER A 141 2.43 -2.19 7.12
CA SER A 141 3.71 -1.50 7.36
C SER A 141 4.60 -1.45 6.13
N GLU A 142 5.60 -0.57 6.15
CA GLU A 142 6.53 -0.37 5.04
C GLU A 142 7.57 -1.48 4.84
N ALA A 143 8.09 -1.53 3.61
CA ALA A 143 9.02 -2.55 3.16
C ALA A 143 10.40 -2.42 3.79
N ALA A 144 10.92 -1.20 3.99
CA ALA A 144 12.29 -0.98 4.47
C ALA A 144 12.58 -1.77 5.76
N PHE A 145 11.66 -1.71 6.71
CA PHE A 145 11.83 -2.31 8.03
C PHE A 145 11.21 -3.69 8.17
N SER A 146 10.24 -4.04 7.33
CA SER A 146 9.42 -5.23 7.55
C SER A 146 9.11 -6.01 6.28
N VAL A 147 9.60 -7.25 6.21
CA VAL A 147 9.10 -8.29 5.29
C VAL A 147 8.25 -9.23 6.13
N GLY A 148 7.10 -9.65 5.60
CA GLY A 148 6.27 -10.62 6.29
C GLY A 148 5.96 -11.83 5.42
N THR A 149 5.39 -12.85 6.04
CA THR A 149 4.99 -14.10 5.39
C THR A 149 3.49 -14.33 5.53
N VAL A 150 2.89 -14.94 4.50
CA VAL A 150 1.48 -15.35 4.49
C VAL A 150 1.37 -16.76 3.93
N ARG A 151 0.68 -17.65 4.65
CA ARG A 151 0.24 -18.96 4.16
C ARG A 151 -1.26 -19.12 4.38
N ILE A 152 -1.90 -19.84 3.47
CA ILE A 152 -3.35 -20.05 3.46
C ILE A 152 -3.61 -21.54 3.64
N LEU A 153 -4.43 -21.91 4.62
CA LEU A 153 -4.89 -23.28 4.84
C LEU A 153 -6.41 -23.32 4.80
N ALA A 154 -6.98 -24.30 4.12
CA ALA A 154 -8.42 -24.49 4.04
C ALA A 154 -8.79 -25.96 4.17
N ASP A 155 -10.07 -26.27 4.44
CA ASP A 155 -10.56 -27.65 4.37
C ASP A 155 -10.23 -28.26 2.99
N THR A 156 -10.04 -29.58 2.93
CA THR A 156 -9.69 -30.27 1.68
C THR A 156 -10.72 -30.10 0.57
N ASP A 157 -12.00 -29.97 0.92
CA ASP A 157 -13.13 -29.72 0.01
C ASP A 157 -13.40 -28.24 -0.26
N ALA A 158 -12.66 -27.31 0.36
CA ALA A 158 -12.82 -25.89 0.10
C ALA A 158 -12.36 -25.51 -1.31
N VAL A 159 -13.07 -24.56 -1.91
CA VAL A 159 -12.75 -23.96 -3.21
C VAL A 159 -12.22 -22.55 -2.97
N ILE A 160 -11.06 -22.26 -3.56
CA ILE A 160 -10.45 -20.93 -3.55
C ILE A 160 -10.18 -20.52 -4.99
N ARG A 161 -10.45 -19.25 -5.29
CA ARG A 161 -10.22 -18.63 -6.60
C ARG A 161 -9.83 -17.17 -6.42
N PRO A 162 -9.06 -16.55 -7.33
CA PRO A 162 -8.73 -15.14 -7.24
C PRO A 162 -9.98 -14.27 -7.13
N ALA A 163 -9.87 -13.19 -6.38
CA ALA A 163 -10.90 -12.16 -6.35
C ALA A 163 -11.06 -11.52 -7.74
N GLN A 164 -12.20 -10.86 -7.97
CA GLN A 164 -12.43 -10.15 -9.22
C GLN A 164 -11.44 -8.99 -9.38
N LYS A 165 -10.77 -8.95 -10.53
CA LYS A 165 -9.89 -7.84 -10.91
C LYS A 165 -10.69 -6.56 -11.15
N LEU A 166 -10.11 -5.43 -10.76
CA LEU A 166 -10.65 -4.12 -11.10
C LEU A 166 -10.16 -3.68 -12.48
N PRO A 167 -10.91 -2.81 -13.19
CA PRO A 167 -10.59 -2.44 -14.57
C PRO A 167 -9.34 -1.58 -14.71
N TYR A 168 -8.89 -0.96 -13.63
CA TYR A 168 -7.72 -0.07 -13.62
C TYR A 168 -6.76 -0.44 -12.51
N ARG A 169 -5.49 -0.07 -12.69
CA ARG A 169 -4.47 -0.12 -11.65
C ARG A 169 -3.64 1.17 -11.59
N ILE A 170 -3.33 1.61 -10.38
CA ILE A 170 -2.51 2.79 -10.11
C ILE A 170 -1.28 2.38 -9.29
N GLU A 171 -0.07 2.71 -9.76
CA GLU A 171 1.14 2.60 -8.95
C GLU A 171 1.44 3.93 -8.27
N PHE A 172 1.63 3.89 -6.95
CA PHE A 172 1.96 5.03 -6.11
C PHE A 172 3.41 4.92 -5.65
N ILE A 173 4.24 5.83 -6.13
CA ILE A 173 5.65 5.95 -5.76
C ILE A 173 5.78 7.10 -4.77
N GLY A 174 6.42 6.90 -3.63
CA GLY A 174 6.57 7.99 -2.67
C GLY A 174 7.43 7.69 -1.47
N ASP A 175 7.29 8.54 -0.46
CA ASP A 175 8.00 8.47 0.81
C ASP A 175 7.08 7.98 1.96
N SER A 176 7.37 8.41 3.18
CA SER A 176 6.60 8.12 4.40
C SER A 176 5.12 8.50 4.29
N ILE A 177 4.79 9.52 3.50
CA ILE A 177 3.39 9.94 3.26
C ILE A 177 2.65 8.84 2.49
N THR A 178 3.29 8.22 1.50
CA THR A 178 2.68 7.10 0.77
C THR A 178 2.63 5.83 1.63
N CYS A 179 3.58 5.62 2.54
CA CYS A 179 3.53 4.55 3.55
C CYS A 179 2.38 4.73 4.57
N ALA A 180 1.85 5.96 4.72
CA ALA A 180 0.99 6.37 5.82
C ALA A 180 1.66 6.11 7.18
N TYR A 181 2.90 6.59 7.29
CA TYR A 181 3.69 6.60 8.51
C TYR A 181 2.89 7.19 9.67
N GLY A 182 2.83 6.48 10.80
CA GLY A 182 2.26 7.01 12.04
C GLY A 182 0.75 7.31 12.02
N VAL A 183 0.03 6.94 10.96
CA VAL A 183 -1.38 7.36 10.75
C VAL A 183 -2.37 6.79 11.78
N ASP A 184 -2.01 5.71 12.48
CA ASP A 184 -2.81 5.13 13.57
C ASP A 184 -2.43 5.67 14.96
N ASP A 185 -1.50 6.62 15.05
CA ASP A 185 -1.07 7.25 16.30
C ASP A 185 -1.13 8.78 16.21
N SER A 186 -1.93 9.40 17.08
CA SER A 186 -2.14 10.85 17.10
C SER A 186 -1.08 11.62 17.91
N ASN A 187 -0.07 10.96 18.47
CA ASN A 187 1.01 11.62 19.21
C ASN A 187 2.16 12.03 18.29
N THR A 188 2.31 13.34 18.07
CA THR A 188 3.36 13.89 17.18
C THR A 188 4.79 13.64 17.65
N GLN A 189 4.99 13.29 18.93
CA GLN A 189 6.31 13.00 19.49
C GLN A 189 6.69 11.52 19.43
N SER A 190 5.79 10.65 18.98
CA SER A 190 6.12 9.24 18.81
C SER A 190 7.12 9.06 17.69
N GLU A 191 8.11 8.20 17.94
CA GLU A 191 9.06 7.73 16.94
C GLU A 191 8.43 6.70 15.99
N PHE A 192 9.22 6.21 15.03
CA PHE A 192 8.77 5.19 14.09
C PHE A 192 8.35 3.91 14.80
N ALA A 193 7.17 3.40 14.43
CA ALA A 193 6.75 2.06 14.74
C ALA A 193 5.83 1.53 13.63
N THR A 194 6.12 0.33 13.12
CA THR A 194 5.24 -0.37 12.18
C THR A 194 3.84 -0.59 12.74
N GLU A 195 3.66 -0.64 14.07
CA GLU A 195 2.36 -0.69 14.73
C GLU A 195 1.49 0.55 14.46
N ALA A 196 2.11 1.72 14.29
CA ALA A 196 1.40 2.96 13.99
C ALA A 196 1.18 3.18 12.48
N GLU A 197 1.87 2.43 11.62
CA GLU A 197 1.69 2.50 10.17
C GLU A 197 0.45 1.75 9.68
N ASN A 198 -0.26 2.33 8.72
CA ASN A 198 -1.44 1.70 8.15
C ASN A 198 -1.65 2.12 6.69
N ALA A 199 -1.02 1.39 5.77
CA ALA A 199 -1.14 1.64 4.33
C ALA A 199 -2.60 1.70 3.82
N MET A 200 -3.56 1.00 4.43
CA MET A 200 -4.98 1.07 4.04
C MET A 200 -5.65 2.41 4.35
N LYS A 201 -5.01 3.24 5.20
CA LYS A 201 -5.40 4.63 5.47
C LYS A 201 -4.65 5.65 4.62
N SER A 202 -3.62 5.25 3.86
CA SER A 202 -2.89 6.15 2.96
C SER A 202 -3.81 6.81 1.93
N TYR A 203 -3.43 8.02 1.52
CA TYR A 203 -4.11 8.72 0.43
C TYR A 203 -4.12 7.85 -0.85
N ALA A 204 -3.05 7.06 -1.05
CA ALA A 204 -2.89 6.16 -2.18
C ALA A 204 -4.00 5.09 -2.23
N CYS A 205 -4.12 4.28 -1.18
CA CYS A 205 -5.15 3.24 -1.09
C CYS A 205 -6.57 3.84 -1.12
N LYS A 206 -6.77 5.00 -0.49
CA LYS A 206 -8.06 5.70 -0.51
C LYS A 206 -8.41 6.22 -1.89
N ALA A 207 -7.47 6.82 -2.61
CA ALA A 207 -7.68 7.34 -3.97
C ALA A 207 -8.02 6.19 -4.94
N ALA A 208 -7.27 5.08 -4.88
CA ALA A 208 -7.56 3.89 -5.67
C ALA A 208 -8.96 3.34 -5.39
N GLY A 209 -9.36 3.26 -4.11
CA GLY A 209 -10.71 2.86 -3.71
C GLY A 209 -11.80 3.79 -4.25
N LEU A 210 -11.60 5.12 -4.18
CA LEU A 210 -12.52 6.10 -4.76
C LEU A 210 -12.65 5.93 -6.28
N LEU A 211 -11.57 5.57 -6.96
CA LEU A 211 -11.52 5.40 -8.42
C LEU A 211 -11.97 4.01 -8.89
N GLY A 212 -12.23 3.08 -7.97
CA GLY A 212 -12.53 1.69 -8.32
C GLY A 212 -11.36 1.01 -9.03
N ALA A 213 -10.13 1.32 -8.60
CA ALA A 213 -8.88 0.81 -9.16
C ALA A 213 -8.14 -0.08 -8.16
N GLU A 214 -7.39 -1.05 -8.69
CA GLU A 214 -6.31 -1.69 -7.96
C GLU A 214 -5.15 -0.72 -7.70
N TYR A 215 -4.30 -1.06 -6.74
CA TYR A 215 -3.15 -0.25 -6.39
C TYR A 215 -1.89 -1.10 -6.20
N SER A 216 -0.75 -0.44 -6.36
CA SER A 216 0.55 -0.88 -5.88
C SER A 216 1.22 0.33 -5.21
N LEU A 217 1.85 0.14 -4.06
CA LEU A 217 2.69 1.18 -3.45
C LEU A 217 4.15 0.78 -3.60
N PHE A 218 5.01 1.74 -3.91
CA PHE A 218 6.46 1.62 -3.95
C PHE A 218 7.02 2.80 -3.16
N SER A 219 7.13 2.63 -1.84
CA SER A 219 7.42 3.76 -0.95
C SER A 219 8.21 3.36 0.28
N TYR A 220 9.06 4.29 0.74
CA TYR A 220 9.96 4.10 1.88
C TYR A 220 10.08 5.41 2.65
N SER A 221 9.95 5.36 3.98
CA SER A 221 10.09 6.55 4.80
C SER A 221 11.49 7.15 4.71
N GLY A 222 11.57 8.48 4.76
CA GLY A 222 12.83 9.24 4.65
C GLY A 222 13.45 9.28 3.25
N HIS A 223 12.99 8.47 2.30
CA HIS A 223 13.63 8.40 0.98
C HIS A 223 13.30 9.57 0.05
N GLY A 224 14.28 9.94 -0.77
CA GLY A 224 14.15 10.96 -1.82
C GLY A 224 14.75 10.53 -3.15
N ILE A 225 14.87 11.48 -4.07
CA ILE A 225 15.43 11.29 -5.42
C ILE A 225 16.95 11.50 -5.45
N ILE A 226 17.45 12.58 -4.82
CA ILE A 226 18.89 12.89 -4.73
C ILE A 226 19.40 12.88 -3.29
N SER A 227 18.51 13.03 -2.31
CA SER A 227 18.82 12.92 -0.89
C SER A 227 17.63 12.37 -0.13
N GLY A 228 17.87 11.45 0.79
CA GLY A 228 16.95 11.23 1.89
C GLY A 228 16.87 12.44 2.83
N TRP A 229 16.03 12.35 3.84
CA TRP A 229 15.84 13.41 4.82
C TRP A 229 17.14 13.71 5.59
N THR A 230 17.35 14.98 5.92
CA THR A 230 18.51 15.46 6.66
C THR A 230 18.17 16.71 7.48
N ASP A 231 18.60 16.77 8.74
CA ASP A 231 18.46 17.94 9.60
C ASP A 231 19.67 18.89 9.51
N ASN A 232 20.85 18.34 9.24
CA ASN A 232 22.11 19.07 9.23
C ASN A 232 22.45 19.68 7.86
N GLY A 233 21.66 19.37 6.82
CA GLY A 233 21.84 19.89 5.46
C GLY A 233 22.92 19.17 4.64
N GLU A 234 23.51 18.11 5.18
CA GLU A 234 24.37 17.16 4.46
C GLU A 234 23.52 16.16 3.68
N ARG A 235 24.02 15.75 2.51
CA ARG A 235 23.29 14.82 1.64
C ARG A 235 23.21 13.44 2.27
N ASN A 236 22.01 12.89 2.37
CA ASN A 236 21.78 11.51 2.78
C ASN A 236 21.64 10.61 1.53
N THR A 237 22.73 9.94 1.15
CA THR A 237 22.76 9.06 -0.03
C THR A 237 22.31 7.62 0.24
N ARG A 238 21.98 7.28 1.49
CA ARG A 238 21.55 5.92 1.86
C ARG A 238 20.07 5.68 1.59
N GLU A 239 19.28 6.74 1.52
CA GLU A 239 17.82 6.71 1.40
C GLU A 239 17.39 7.29 0.04
N ILE A 240 17.94 6.71 -1.03
CA ILE A 240 17.58 7.09 -2.41
C ILE A 240 16.74 5.97 -3.01
N ILE A 241 15.52 6.29 -3.45
CA ILE A 241 14.55 5.29 -3.91
C ILE A 241 14.81 4.78 -5.33
N VAL A 242 15.39 5.62 -6.18
CA VAL A 242 15.52 5.40 -7.63
C VAL A 242 16.19 4.06 -8.01
N PRO A 243 17.32 3.65 -7.38
CA PRO A 243 17.98 2.39 -7.72
C PRO A 243 17.13 1.13 -7.56
N TYR A 244 16.08 1.19 -6.72
CA TYR A 244 15.27 0.03 -6.39
C TYR A 244 14.01 -0.09 -7.27
N TYR A 245 13.68 0.92 -8.08
CA TYR A 245 12.37 0.93 -8.75
C TYR A 245 12.10 -0.25 -9.69
N ARG A 246 13.15 -0.85 -10.28
CA ARG A 246 13.03 -2.03 -11.17
C ARG A 246 13.18 -3.37 -10.45
N THR A 247 13.03 -3.39 -9.12
CA THR A 247 13.19 -4.58 -8.28
C THR A 247 11.94 -4.82 -7.45
N ALA A 248 11.85 -5.92 -6.70
CA ALA A 248 10.73 -6.16 -5.80
C ALA A 248 10.59 -5.05 -4.73
N GLY A 249 11.71 -4.41 -4.38
CA GLY A 249 11.77 -3.28 -3.46
C GLY A 249 13.09 -3.23 -2.70
N PHE A 250 13.16 -2.34 -1.71
CA PHE A 250 14.23 -2.27 -0.71
C PHE A 250 13.74 -2.75 0.66
N SER A 251 14.56 -3.51 1.36
CA SER A 251 14.30 -3.96 2.72
C SER A 251 15.61 -4.30 3.42
N TYR A 252 15.73 -3.97 4.71
CA TYR A 252 16.84 -4.42 5.55
C TYR A 252 16.81 -5.93 5.80
N ALA A 253 15.65 -6.56 5.61
CA ALA A 253 15.45 -8.01 5.71
C ALA A 253 15.28 -8.67 4.33
N ALA A 254 15.65 -9.95 4.25
CA ALA A 254 15.46 -10.76 3.05
C ALA A 254 14.03 -11.31 2.94
N ALA A 255 13.58 -11.54 1.70
CA ALA A 255 12.37 -12.29 1.38
C ALA A 255 12.78 -13.58 0.66
N ALA A 256 12.28 -14.74 1.11
CA ALA A 256 12.69 -16.05 0.57
C ALA A 256 14.22 -16.23 0.48
N GLY A 257 14.96 -15.78 1.50
CA GLY A 257 16.42 -15.87 1.57
C GLY A 257 17.17 -14.96 0.58
N ARG A 258 16.49 -14.02 -0.08
CA ARG A 258 17.06 -13.08 -1.06
C ARG A 258 16.78 -11.64 -0.65
N ARG A 259 17.73 -10.75 -0.88
CA ARG A 259 17.51 -9.30 -0.75
C ARG A 259 16.46 -8.86 -1.78
N THR A 260 15.51 -8.03 -1.38
CA THR A 260 14.40 -7.62 -2.26
C THR A 260 14.91 -6.78 -3.43
N GLU A 261 16.01 -6.06 -3.23
CA GLU A 261 16.66 -5.22 -4.23
C GLU A 261 17.43 -6.02 -5.28
N ASP A 262 17.68 -7.31 -5.03
CA ASP A 262 18.33 -8.23 -5.98
C ASP A 262 17.30 -9.07 -6.77
N ILE A 263 16.00 -8.79 -6.60
CA ILE A 263 14.90 -9.50 -7.28
C ILE A 263 14.32 -8.57 -8.34
N PRO A 264 14.54 -8.82 -9.64
CA PRO A 264 13.97 -7.99 -10.70
C PRO A 264 12.45 -7.95 -10.66
N TRP A 265 11.89 -6.78 -10.99
CA TRP A 265 10.45 -6.58 -11.12
C TRP A 265 10.13 -5.95 -12.47
N GLU A 266 9.20 -6.56 -13.21
CA GLU A 266 8.83 -6.12 -14.55
C GLU A 266 7.39 -5.59 -14.56
N ASN A 267 7.14 -4.51 -15.31
CA ASN A 267 5.80 -3.93 -15.42
C ASN A 267 4.77 -4.93 -15.98
N THR A 268 5.21 -5.90 -16.77
CA THR A 268 4.35 -6.98 -17.29
C THR A 268 3.74 -7.86 -16.19
N MET A 269 4.35 -7.90 -15.00
CA MET A 269 3.82 -8.64 -13.85
C MET A 269 2.57 -7.96 -13.28
N LEU A 270 2.60 -6.61 -13.17
CA LEU A 270 1.47 -5.81 -12.73
C LEU A 270 1.38 -4.50 -13.53
N PRO A 271 0.82 -4.53 -14.76
CA PRO A 271 0.71 -3.32 -15.58
C PRO A 271 -0.22 -2.31 -14.90
N CYS A 272 0.14 -1.04 -15.01
CA CYS A 272 -0.58 0.08 -14.41
C CYS A 272 -1.07 1.07 -15.48
N ASP A 273 -2.27 1.60 -15.30
CA ASP A 273 -2.85 2.64 -16.15
C ASP A 273 -2.37 4.04 -15.75
N VAL A 274 -2.02 4.20 -14.47
CA VAL A 274 -1.53 5.45 -13.87
C VAL A 274 -0.34 5.17 -12.97
N VAL A 275 0.68 6.02 -13.04
CA VAL A 275 1.80 6.05 -12.10
C VAL A 275 1.82 7.42 -11.46
N THR A 276 1.71 7.50 -10.14
CA THR A 276 1.83 8.75 -9.40
C THR A 276 3.11 8.77 -8.59
N VAL A 277 3.80 9.90 -8.62
CA VAL A 277 5.06 10.11 -7.93
C VAL A 277 4.85 11.22 -6.93
N ASN A 278 4.87 10.91 -5.63
CA ASN A 278 4.80 11.86 -4.53
C ASN A 278 6.14 11.84 -3.77
N LEU A 279 7.14 12.45 -4.38
CA LEU A 279 8.52 12.52 -3.90
C LEU A 279 9.04 13.95 -4.02
N GLY A 280 9.87 14.36 -3.07
CA GLY A 280 10.44 15.70 -2.99
C GLY A 280 10.44 16.26 -1.55
N THR A 281 9.57 15.73 -0.68
CA THR A 281 9.48 16.14 0.73
C THR A 281 10.83 16.05 1.44
N ASN A 282 11.52 14.91 1.28
CA ASN A 282 12.80 14.64 1.92
C ASN A 282 13.95 15.39 1.24
N ASP A 283 13.96 15.42 -0.10
CA ASP A 283 14.94 16.18 -0.87
C ASP A 283 14.93 17.68 -0.52
N ALA A 284 13.77 18.25 -0.18
CA ALA A 284 13.63 19.65 0.22
C ALA A 284 14.50 19.99 1.45
N SER A 285 14.64 19.06 2.40
CA SER A 285 15.49 19.23 3.59
C SER A 285 16.98 19.41 3.25
N TYR A 286 17.42 18.79 2.15
CA TYR A 286 18.77 18.96 1.61
C TYR A 286 18.89 20.16 0.67
N CYS A 287 17.91 20.36 -0.21
CA CYS A 287 17.96 21.39 -1.25
C CYS A 287 17.88 22.80 -0.67
N LYS A 288 16.95 23.03 0.26
CA LYS A 288 16.65 24.35 0.83
C LYS A 288 16.59 25.43 -0.28
N ALA A 289 17.09 26.63 0.00
CA ALA A 289 17.17 27.71 -1.00
C ALA A 289 18.41 27.63 -1.91
N HIS A 290 19.14 26.49 -1.97
CA HIS A 290 20.37 26.38 -2.77
C HIS A 290 20.05 26.08 -4.25
N PRO A 291 20.24 27.03 -5.19
CA PRO A 291 19.78 26.85 -6.57
C PRO A 291 20.44 25.67 -7.29
N GLN A 292 21.71 25.39 -6.98
CA GLN A 292 22.46 24.28 -7.56
C GLN A 292 21.87 22.91 -7.15
N ARG A 293 21.44 22.77 -5.90
CA ARG A 293 20.83 21.53 -5.38
C ARG A 293 19.43 21.33 -5.95
N ARG A 294 18.65 22.41 -6.06
CA ARG A 294 17.32 22.38 -6.69
C ARG A 294 17.39 22.00 -8.16
N GLU A 295 18.37 22.54 -8.91
CA GLU A 295 18.59 22.15 -10.31
C GLU A 295 19.07 20.71 -10.45
N GLU A 296 19.91 20.22 -9.52
CA GLU A 296 20.29 18.81 -9.47
C GLU A 296 19.08 17.90 -9.21
N PHE A 297 18.21 18.26 -8.27
CA PHE A 297 16.97 17.55 -8.01
C PHE A 297 16.09 17.53 -9.26
N ARG A 298 15.87 18.69 -9.91
CA ARG A 298 15.08 18.78 -11.15
C ARG A 298 15.57 17.79 -12.19
N LYS A 299 16.88 17.76 -12.49
CA LYS A 299 17.47 16.85 -13.47
C LYS A 299 17.27 15.38 -13.10
N ALA A 300 17.58 15.02 -11.86
CA ALA A 300 17.42 13.64 -11.39
C ALA A 300 15.95 13.20 -11.37
N TYR A 301 15.02 14.11 -11.05
CA TYR A 301 13.60 13.86 -11.11
C TYR A 301 13.13 13.66 -12.56
N THR A 302 13.58 14.50 -13.51
CA THR A 302 13.32 14.32 -14.94
C THR A 302 13.81 12.95 -15.42
N ASP A 303 15.02 12.54 -15.05
CA ASP A 303 15.57 11.23 -15.42
C ASP A 303 14.79 10.07 -14.80
N PHE A 304 14.29 10.25 -13.59
CA PHE A 304 13.40 9.27 -12.97
C PHE A 304 12.07 9.19 -13.72
N LEU A 305 11.45 10.31 -14.11
CA LEU A 305 10.24 10.31 -14.94
C LEU A 305 10.46 9.60 -16.29
N ARG A 306 11.61 9.79 -16.94
CA ARG A 306 12.00 9.02 -18.14
C ARG A 306 12.13 7.53 -17.84
N THR A 307 12.68 7.17 -16.68
CA THR A 307 12.73 5.78 -16.20
C THR A 307 11.32 5.20 -16.07
N LEU A 308 10.38 5.93 -15.46
CA LEU A 308 8.99 5.52 -15.33
C LEU A 308 8.32 5.35 -16.69
N ARG A 309 8.48 6.30 -17.60
CA ARG A 309 7.95 6.21 -18.96
C ARG A 309 8.48 4.99 -19.70
N SER A 310 9.77 4.68 -19.58
CA SER A 310 10.34 3.48 -20.21
C SER A 310 9.86 2.17 -19.57
N PHE A 311 9.52 2.18 -18.28
CA PHE A 311 9.03 1.02 -17.54
C PHE A 311 7.54 0.76 -17.79
N ALA A 312 6.74 1.84 -17.82
CA ALA A 312 5.30 1.82 -18.07
C ALA A 312 4.95 2.75 -19.27
N PRO A 313 5.22 2.33 -20.52
CA PRO A 313 5.08 3.17 -21.71
C PRO A 313 3.72 3.81 -21.91
N ASP A 314 2.64 3.10 -21.55
CA ASP A 314 1.27 3.55 -21.76
C ASP A 314 0.62 4.21 -20.53
N ALA A 315 1.27 4.17 -19.36
CA ALA A 315 0.69 4.71 -18.14
C ALA A 315 0.57 6.24 -18.22
N TYR A 316 -0.43 6.82 -17.57
CA TYR A 316 -0.45 8.26 -17.32
C TYR A 316 0.41 8.57 -16.10
N ILE A 317 1.41 9.45 -16.24
CA ILE A 317 2.30 9.81 -15.13
C ILE A 317 1.77 11.08 -14.45
N ILE A 318 1.63 11.04 -13.13
CA ILE A 318 1.25 12.18 -12.31
C ILE A 318 2.43 12.50 -11.39
N ALA A 319 3.13 13.60 -11.68
CA ALA A 319 4.20 14.11 -10.83
C ALA A 319 3.59 15.03 -9.77
N SER A 320 3.71 14.67 -8.50
CA SER A 320 2.96 15.32 -7.43
C SER A 320 3.80 15.61 -6.19
N LEU A 321 3.36 16.61 -5.43
CA LEU A 321 3.89 17.01 -4.13
C LEU A 321 2.82 17.85 -3.41
N GLY A 322 2.97 18.11 -2.11
CA GLY A 322 2.18 19.16 -1.46
C GLY A 322 1.61 18.81 -0.10
N ILE A 323 1.49 17.52 0.25
CA ILE A 323 0.78 17.12 1.48
C ILE A 323 1.47 17.67 2.74
N MET A 324 2.81 17.62 2.80
CA MET A 324 3.59 18.14 3.93
C MET A 324 4.37 19.42 3.63
N ASN A 325 4.75 19.65 2.37
CA ASN A 325 5.37 20.90 1.89
C ASN A 325 5.26 20.99 0.37
N HIS A 326 5.55 22.18 -0.16
CA HIS A 326 5.55 22.49 -1.60
C HIS A 326 6.93 22.89 -2.15
N ASP A 327 7.99 22.78 -1.35
CA ASP A 327 9.28 23.46 -1.59
C ASP A 327 9.92 23.15 -2.94
N LEU A 328 9.76 21.93 -3.44
CA LEU A 328 10.31 21.46 -4.71
C LEU A 328 9.27 21.30 -5.83
N MET A 329 8.03 21.76 -5.60
CA MET A 329 6.98 21.71 -6.62
C MET A 329 7.39 22.43 -7.92
N PRO A 330 8.02 23.62 -7.90
CA PRO A 330 8.45 24.28 -9.15
C PRO A 330 9.40 23.43 -9.99
N GLU A 331 10.32 22.70 -9.36
CA GLU A 331 11.23 21.77 -10.04
C GLU A 331 10.48 20.57 -10.62
N ILE A 332 9.50 20.03 -9.90
CA ILE A 332 8.67 18.91 -10.36
C ILE A 332 7.82 19.32 -11.57
N GLU A 333 7.22 20.52 -11.53
CA GLU A 333 6.46 21.08 -12.66
C GLU A 333 7.35 21.28 -13.89
N ALA A 334 8.56 21.82 -13.71
CA ALA A 334 9.53 22.00 -14.77
C ALA A 334 9.99 20.66 -15.36
N ALA A 335 10.20 19.63 -14.54
CA ALA A 335 10.54 18.28 -15.00
C ALA A 335 9.40 17.65 -15.84
N ALA A 336 8.15 17.79 -15.39
CA ALA A 336 7.00 17.30 -16.15
C ALA A 336 6.79 18.08 -17.46
N GLU A 337 7.05 19.39 -17.46
CA GLU A 337 7.01 20.24 -18.66
C GLU A 337 8.12 19.87 -19.65
N GLU A 338 9.31 19.51 -19.18
CA GLU A 338 10.39 19.01 -20.04
C GLU A 338 9.95 17.77 -20.83
N LEU A 339 9.37 16.76 -20.17
CA LEU A 339 8.84 15.57 -20.85
C LEU A 339 7.71 15.90 -21.83
N ARG A 340 6.83 16.86 -21.50
CA ARG A 340 5.80 17.32 -22.45
C ARG A 340 6.39 17.94 -23.70
N ASN A 341 7.44 18.76 -23.55
CA ASN A 341 8.16 19.36 -24.67
C ASN A 341 8.94 18.33 -25.51
N GLU A 342 9.30 17.19 -24.91
CA GLU A 342 9.82 16.00 -25.62
C GLU A 342 8.74 15.17 -26.33
N GLY A 343 7.45 15.53 -26.18
CA GLY A 343 6.33 14.87 -26.84
C GLY A 343 5.52 13.90 -25.98
N ASP A 344 5.82 13.78 -24.69
CA ASP A 344 5.01 12.97 -23.77
C ASP A 344 3.70 13.69 -23.42
N SER A 345 2.61 13.26 -24.05
CA SER A 345 1.26 13.79 -23.79
C SER A 345 0.56 13.18 -22.57
N ARG A 346 1.15 12.16 -21.95
CA ARG A 346 0.57 11.37 -20.85
C ARG A 346 1.25 11.64 -19.53
N ILE A 347 1.53 12.92 -19.25
CA ILE A 347 2.10 13.39 -17.99
C ILE A 347 1.47 14.70 -17.54
N SER A 348 1.18 14.83 -16.24
CA SER A 348 0.77 16.10 -15.61
C SER A 348 1.48 16.28 -14.27
N ALA A 349 1.66 17.54 -13.87
CA ALA A 349 1.99 17.90 -12.50
C ALA A 349 0.69 18.10 -11.68
N PHE A 350 0.73 17.81 -10.38
CA PHE A 350 -0.40 17.96 -9.46
C PHE A 350 0.06 18.34 -8.04
N SER A 351 -0.51 19.40 -7.48
CA SER A 351 -0.22 19.83 -6.11
C SER A 351 -1.37 19.47 -5.17
N PHE A 352 -1.04 18.81 -4.07
CA PHE A 352 -1.99 18.54 -2.98
C PHE A 352 -2.16 19.75 -2.06
N THR A 353 -3.25 19.82 -1.32
CA THR A 353 -3.37 20.81 -0.24
C THR A 353 -2.46 20.45 0.94
N GLU A 354 -1.60 21.40 1.34
CA GLU A 354 -0.71 21.25 2.50
C GLU A 354 -1.50 21.05 3.79
N GLN A 355 -0.97 20.21 4.68
CA GLN A 355 -1.49 20.07 6.02
C GLN A 355 -1.24 21.34 6.83
N ASP A 356 -2.28 21.85 7.47
CA ASP A 356 -2.27 23.06 8.31
C ASP A 356 -2.50 22.75 9.80
N GLY A 357 -2.60 21.46 10.14
CA GLY A 357 -2.87 20.96 11.48
C GLY A 357 -4.34 20.98 11.89
N MET A 358 -5.25 21.54 11.09
CA MET A 358 -6.69 21.57 11.42
C MET A 358 -7.31 20.17 11.47
N LEU A 359 -6.74 19.23 10.71
CA LEU A 359 -7.15 17.82 10.68
C LEU A 359 -6.28 16.95 11.60
N GLY A 360 -5.48 17.56 12.48
CA GLY A 360 -4.51 16.87 13.32
C GLY A 360 -3.32 16.29 12.55
N TYR A 361 -2.48 15.57 13.28
CA TYR A 361 -1.26 14.94 12.78
C TYR A 361 -1.16 13.50 13.31
N GLY A 362 -0.42 12.68 12.58
CA GLY A 362 0.12 11.41 13.06
C GLY A 362 1.47 11.57 13.78
N SER A 363 2.14 10.46 14.03
CA SER A 363 3.50 10.43 14.59
C SER A 363 4.48 11.29 13.77
N ASN A 364 5.43 11.94 14.45
CA ASN A 364 6.43 12.82 13.81
C ASN A 364 5.85 13.82 12.81
N TRP A 365 4.71 14.44 13.15
CA TRP A 365 4.01 15.44 12.33
C TRP A 365 3.56 14.96 10.95
N HIS A 366 3.48 13.64 10.74
CA HIS A 366 2.98 13.08 9.49
C HIS A 366 1.47 13.32 9.32
N PRO A 367 0.93 13.16 8.10
CA PRO A 367 -0.49 13.38 7.86
C PRO A 367 -1.38 12.46 8.71
N SER A 368 -2.43 13.03 9.29
CA SER A 368 -3.50 12.26 9.93
C SER A 368 -4.31 11.45 8.91
N ALA A 369 -5.16 10.54 9.39
CA ALA A 369 -6.07 9.77 8.55
C ALA A 369 -7.04 10.68 7.76
N GLU A 370 -7.48 11.76 8.37
CA GLU A 370 -8.34 12.78 7.76
C GLU A 370 -7.61 13.56 6.67
N THR A 371 -6.34 13.93 6.89
CA THR A 371 -5.50 14.57 5.86
C THR A 371 -5.28 13.63 4.68
N HIS A 372 -5.02 12.34 4.93
CA HIS A 372 -4.94 11.34 3.87
C HIS A 372 -6.25 11.20 3.08
N LEU A 373 -7.39 11.23 3.76
CA LEU A 373 -8.70 11.15 3.10
C LEU A 373 -8.97 12.38 2.22
N ARG A 374 -8.60 13.59 2.68
CA ARG A 374 -8.68 14.82 1.88
C ARG A 374 -7.82 14.71 0.63
N ALA A 375 -6.53 14.39 0.79
CA ALA A 375 -5.58 14.23 -0.32
C ALA A 375 -6.05 13.17 -1.33
N ALA A 376 -6.63 12.06 -0.86
CA ALA A 376 -7.20 11.04 -1.73
C ALA A 376 -8.37 11.57 -2.58
N GLY A 377 -9.23 12.40 -1.98
CA GLY A 377 -10.33 13.06 -2.68
C GLY A 377 -9.84 14.00 -3.77
N GLU A 378 -8.82 14.80 -3.47
CA GLU A 378 -8.21 15.74 -4.42
C GLU A 378 -7.59 15.02 -5.62
N LEU A 379 -6.76 13.98 -5.39
CA LEU A 379 -6.16 13.20 -6.46
C LEU A 379 -7.22 12.47 -7.31
N ALA A 380 -8.24 11.89 -6.66
CA ALA A 380 -9.31 11.22 -7.37
C ALA A 380 -10.15 12.20 -8.21
N ALA A 381 -10.38 13.42 -7.73
CA ALA A 381 -11.05 14.48 -8.50
C ALA A 381 -10.20 14.87 -9.71
N PHE A 382 -8.91 15.14 -9.52
CA PHE A 382 -7.97 15.46 -10.60
C PHE A 382 -7.96 14.39 -11.70
N ILE A 383 -7.86 13.11 -11.34
CA ILE A 383 -7.85 11.99 -12.28
C ILE A 383 -9.14 11.92 -13.12
N ARG A 384 -10.30 12.18 -12.49
CA ARG A 384 -11.60 12.19 -13.16
C ARG A 384 -11.76 13.39 -14.09
N GLU A 385 -11.39 14.58 -13.63
CA GLU A 385 -11.50 15.84 -14.39
C GLU A 385 -10.63 15.81 -15.65
N LYS A 386 -9.43 15.22 -15.55
CA LYS A 386 -8.53 15.00 -16.70
C LYS A 386 -8.98 13.87 -17.62
N GLY A 387 -9.99 13.09 -17.23
CA GLY A 387 -10.45 11.94 -18.01
C GLY A 387 -9.37 10.87 -18.22
N ILE A 388 -8.45 10.70 -17.25
CA ILE A 388 -7.32 9.76 -17.36
C ILE A 388 -7.81 8.31 -17.37
N LEU A 389 -8.77 7.99 -16.50
CA LEU A 389 -9.41 6.69 -16.40
C LEU A 389 -10.81 6.77 -17.04
N GLN A 390 -10.93 6.42 -18.32
CA GLN A 390 -12.23 6.32 -18.99
C GLN A 390 -12.70 4.88 -19.02
N ARG A 391 -13.95 4.63 -18.60
CA ARG A 391 -14.62 3.31 -18.73
C ARG A 391 -14.44 2.84 -20.17
N LYS A 392 -13.64 1.80 -20.37
CA LYS A 392 -13.74 1.00 -21.60
C LYS A 392 -15.17 0.44 -21.58
N GLY A 393 -15.98 0.93 -22.53
CA GLY A 393 -17.40 0.57 -22.64
C GLY A 393 -17.62 -0.92 -22.82
#